data_AF-A0A5N4B0N0-F1
#
_entry.id   AF-A0A5N4B0N0-F1
#
_cell.length_a   1.000
_cell.length_b   1.000
_cell.length_c   1.000
_cell.angle_alpha   90.00
_cell.angle_beta   90.00
_cell.angle_gamma   90.00
#
_symmetry.space_group_name_H-M   'P 1'
#
loop_
_entity.id
_entity.type
_entity.pdbx_description
1 polymer ?
#
loop_
_entity_poly.entity_id
_entity_poly.type
_entity_poly.pdbx_seq_one_letter_code
_entity_poly.pdbx_strand_id
1 'polypeptide(L)'
;MSDVEVKALLLGSTATLLSIKLKLKSTKKTRKRKRFGIHPMLLQRKSQGFYDNLINEIRIHDPYMFFNFTRMSSSSFDKLLSLVGPDIAKKSLRESISPGCRLAITLRFLATGDSYPSLSYSFRVAVPTICNIIRETCLVLWNVLFPIVLKTPNEEMLKKFEKEFCTKWSLPNCVGAIDGKHVTIQAPYKSGSTFFNYKKNFSIVLLGVCNADYMFTYVDIGAYGSQSDGGVLNQSQFGQKLSTNSLNLPSPKLLPVSSNGLQIPHFFVGDEAFPLRSNLMRPYSKGRNGTMPEDEKIFNYRLSRARRIIENVFGILVARFRIFHRTINAFPETVDNIVKACVCLHNYIRMENNECYFQNEDIDREVDGKLISGRWRTEAPVDGALTNLRLRLGARNSGETALAMRTYLKEYFNGSGASLAPWQWNVINKTN
;
A
#
# COMPACT_ATOMS: atom_id res chain seq x y z
N MET A 1 -25.83 63.42 -6.25
CA MET A 1 -24.76 63.59 -5.25
C MET A 1 -23.99 64.84 -5.60
N SER A 2 -23.82 65.73 -4.65
CA SER A 2 -23.04 66.96 -4.87
C SER A 2 -21.55 66.62 -4.99
N ASP A 3 -20.79 67.46 -5.69
CA ASP A 3 -19.34 67.28 -5.91
C ASP A 3 -18.55 67.23 -4.57
N VAL A 4 -19.15 67.76 -3.49
CA VAL A 4 -18.65 67.71 -2.12
C VAL A 4 -18.82 66.33 -1.49
N GLU A 5 -19.94 65.65 -1.73
CA GLU A 5 -20.20 64.29 -1.22
C GLU A 5 -19.28 63.25 -1.87
N VAL A 6 -18.99 63.40 -3.17
CA VAL A 6 -18.07 62.52 -3.89
C VAL A 6 -16.64 62.67 -3.36
N LYS A 7 -16.18 63.90 -3.11
CA LYS A 7 -14.86 64.17 -2.50
C LYS A 7 -14.76 63.62 -1.08
N ALA A 8 -15.82 63.74 -0.27
CA ALA A 8 -15.86 63.18 1.09
C ALA A 8 -15.75 61.63 1.07
N LEU A 9 -16.42 60.96 0.13
CA LEU A 9 -16.38 59.50 -0.04
C LEU A 9 -15.00 59.00 -0.53
N LEU A 10 -14.35 59.75 -1.44
CA LEU A 10 -12.99 59.48 -1.90
C LEU A 10 -11.95 59.69 -0.78
N LEU A 11 -12.11 60.71 0.05
CA LEU A 11 -11.25 60.94 1.21
C LEU A 11 -11.43 59.86 2.29
N GLY A 12 -12.67 59.42 2.54
CA GLY A 12 -12.96 58.33 3.48
C GLY A 12 -12.40 56.98 3.04
N SER A 13 -12.53 56.64 1.75
CA SER A 13 -12.00 55.39 1.19
C SER A 13 -10.47 55.34 1.16
N THR A 14 -9.82 56.46 0.81
CA THR A 14 -8.35 56.58 0.84
C THR A 14 -7.78 56.51 2.25
N ALA A 15 -8.43 57.17 3.22
CA ALA A 15 -8.05 57.07 4.64
C ALA A 15 -8.17 55.63 5.17
N THR A 16 -9.23 54.91 4.77
CA THR A 16 -9.44 53.51 5.17
C THR A 16 -8.39 52.58 4.56
N LEU A 17 -8.07 52.75 3.27
CA LEU A 17 -7.01 52.01 2.59
C LEU A 17 -5.64 52.26 3.21
N LEU A 18 -5.32 53.51 3.56
CA LEU A 18 -4.07 53.86 4.24
C LEU A 18 -3.97 53.19 5.61
N SER A 19 -5.07 53.19 6.37
CA SER A 19 -5.19 52.54 7.68
C SER A 19 -4.97 51.03 7.59
N ILE A 20 -5.56 50.36 6.60
CA ILE A 20 -5.35 48.94 6.32
C ILE A 20 -3.88 48.67 5.95
N LYS A 21 -3.29 49.51 5.09
CA LYS A 21 -1.89 49.38 4.66
C LYS A 21 -0.90 49.60 5.82
N LEU A 22 -1.20 50.51 6.74
CA LEU A 22 -0.43 50.74 7.96
C LEU A 22 -0.58 49.58 8.95
N LYS A 23 -1.78 49.01 9.11
CA LYS A 23 -2.03 47.81 9.92
C LYS A 23 -1.33 46.57 9.35
N LEU A 24 -1.30 46.43 8.02
CA LEU A 24 -0.54 45.40 7.29
C LEU A 24 1.00 45.62 7.39
N LYS A 25 1.47 46.88 7.46
CA LYS A 25 2.89 47.19 7.71
C LYS A 25 3.28 46.93 9.17
N SER A 26 2.42 47.27 10.13
CA SER A 26 2.61 47.01 11.57
C SER A 26 2.60 45.50 11.89
N THR A 27 1.79 44.71 11.16
CA THR A 27 1.76 43.24 11.28
C THR A 27 2.86 42.52 10.50
N LYS A 28 3.77 43.23 9.80
CA LYS A 28 5.03 42.62 9.33
C LYS A 28 5.89 42.32 10.56
N LYS A 29 5.69 41.14 11.15
CA LYS A 29 6.53 40.54 12.19
C LYS A 29 7.99 40.87 11.88
N THR A 30 8.62 41.68 12.73
CA THR A 30 10.07 41.87 12.73
C THR A 30 10.70 40.49 12.75
N ARG A 31 11.38 40.10 11.66
CA ARG A 31 12.06 38.79 11.59
C ARG A 31 13.10 38.80 12.71
N LYS A 32 12.88 38.00 13.76
CA LYS A 32 13.87 37.78 14.81
C LYS A 32 15.21 37.46 14.15
N ARG A 33 16.26 38.19 14.55
CA ARG A 33 17.62 38.01 14.04
C ARG A 33 18.00 36.54 14.26
N LYS A 34 18.35 35.82 13.20
CA LYS A 34 18.70 34.40 13.31
C LYS A 34 19.97 34.29 14.17
N ARG A 35 19.93 33.48 15.24
CA ARG A 35 21.09 33.23 16.12
C ARG A 35 22.29 32.68 15.33
N PHE A 36 22.01 31.87 14.30
CA PHE A 36 23.00 31.31 13.40
C PHE A 36 22.49 31.33 11.94
N GLY A 37 23.39 31.49 10.97
CA GLY A 37 23.07 31.31 9.55
C GLY A 37 22.78 29.84 9.21
N ILE A 38 23.68 28.95 9.63
CA ILE A 38 23.51 27.49 9.68
C ILE A 38 23.91 27.06 11.09
N HIS A 39 23.14 26.18 11.71
CA HIS A 39 23.45 25.70 13.05
C HIS A 39 24.77 24.90 13.04
N PRO A 40 25.73 25.12 13.98
CA PRO A 40 27.04 24.47 13.96
C PRO A 40 27.00 22.94 13.84
N MET A 41 26.04 22.31 14.52
CA MET A 41 25.75 20.87 14.42
C MET A 41 25.60 20.37 12.97
N LEU A 42 24.97 21.16 12.08
CA LEU A 42 24.70 20.77 10.70
C LEU A 42 25.96 20.88 9.82
N LEU A 43 26.97 21.65 10.26
CA LEU A 43 28.26 21.74 9.57
C LEU A 43 29.08 20.45 9.76
N GLN A 44 28.83 19.70 10.83
CA GLN A 44 29.51 18.43 11.14
C GLN A 44 28.85 17.21 10.47
N ARG A 45 28.15 17.40 9.34
CA ARG A 45 27.44 16.32 8.64
C ARG A 45 28.37 15.19 8.21
N LYS A 46 29.51 15.51 7.61
CA LYS A 46 30.46 14.49 7.14
C LYS A 46 31.14 13.73 8.29
N SER A 47 31.50 14.44 9.35
CA SER A 47 32.26 13.86 10.46
C SER A 47 31.40 13.16 11.51
N GLN A 48 30.10 13.46 11.59
CA GLN A 48 29.22 12.98 12.67
C GLN A 48 27.82 12.55 12.19
N GLY A 49 27.51 12.65 10.90
CA GLY A 49 26.24 12.21 10.34
C GLY A 49 26.24 10.71 10.06
N PHE A 50 25.09 10.07 10.22
CA PHE A 50 24.95 8.61 10.05
C PHE A 50 25.41 8.10 8.69
N TYR A 51 25.17 8.84 7.60
CA TYR A 51 25.49 8.35 6.26
C TYR A 51 26.99 8.15 6.03
N ASP A 52 27.80 9.15 6.40
CA ASP A 52 29.25 9.10 6.17
C ASP A 52 30.00 8.28 7.25
N ASN A 53 29.33 7.94 8.35
CA ASN A 53 29.90 7.20 9.48
C ASN A 53 29.19 5.85 9.69
N LEU A 54 28.14 5.82 10.51
CA LEU A 54 27.41 4.60 10.90
C LEU A 54 27.04 3.69 9.72
N ILE A 55 26.54 4.25 8.61
CA ILE A 55 26.14 3.44 7.45
C ILE A 55 27.36 2.75 6.82
N ASN A 56 28.49 3.44 6.69
CA ASN A 56 29.70 2.82 6.14
C ASN A 56 30.21 1.69 7.05
N GLU A 57 30.13 1.88 8.37
CA GLU A 57 30.51 0.86 9.36
C GLU A 57 29.62 -0.40 9.26
N ILE A 58 28.29 -0.24 9.37
CA ILE A 58 27.38 -1.39 9.34
C ILE A 58 27.36 -2.08 7.98
N ARG A 59 27.65 -1.37 6.88
CA ARG A 59 27.78 -2.00 5.55
C ARG A 59 28.92 -3.01 5.49
N ILE A 60 30.02 -2.74 6.19
CA ILE A 60 31.23 -3.57 6.16
C ILE A 60 31.15 -4.66 7.24
N HIS A 61 30.71 -4.30 8.44
CA HIS A 61 30.86 -5.14 9.62
C HIS A 61 29.58 -5.87 10.04
N ASP A 62 28.39 -5.38 9.68
CA ASP A 62 27.12 -5.98 10.13
C ASP A 62 25.98 -5.85 9.08
N PRO A 63 25.91 -6.82 8.14
CA PRO A 63 24.85 -6.86 7.14
C PRO A 63 23.42 -6.90 7.72
N TYR A 64 23.25 -7.45 8.92
CA TYR A 64 21.95 -7.54 9.57
C TYR A 64 21.51 -6.17 10.13
N MET A 65 22.42 -5.41 10.74
CA MET A 65 22.16 -4.02 11.11
C MET A 65 21.89 -3.14 9.89
N PHE A 66 22.64 -3.33 8.79
CA PHE A 66 22.37 -2.61 7.55
C PHE A 66 20.96 -2.91 7.00
N PHE A 67 20.58 -4.19 7.01
CA PHE A 67 19.23 -4.61 6.63
C PHE A 67 18.17 -4.01 7.56
N ASN A 68 18.39 -3.99 8.88
CA ASN A 68 17.46 -3.34 9.80
C ASN A 68 17.35 -1.83 9.59
N PHE A 69 18.42 -1.20 9.14
CA PHE A 69 18.44 0.23 8.84
C PHE A 69 17.67 0.58 7.55
N THR A 70 17.84 -0.23 6.49
CA THR A 70 17.36 0.10 5.12
C THR A 70 16.25 -0.81 4.59
N ARG A 71 16.00 -1.96 5.23
CA ARG A 71 15.16 -3.09 4.79
C ARG A 71 15.63 -3.82 3.54
N MET A 72 16.89 -3.66 3.17
CA MET A 72 17.50 -4.38 2.04
C MET A 72 18.99 -4.66 2.30
N SER A 73 19.58 -5.56 1.53
CA SER A 73 21.03 -5.79 1.58
C SER A 73 21.80 -4.61 1.00
N SER A 74 23.10 -4.51 1.31
CA SER A 74 23.96 -3.46 0.75
C SER A 74 24.05 -3.53 -0.77
N SER A 75 24.04 -4.74 -1.35
CA SER A 75 24.01 -4.94 -2.80
C SER A 75 22.71 -4.44 -3.44
N SER A 76 21.55 -4.75 -2.86
CA SER A 76 20.26 -4.23 -3.35
C SER A 76 20.17 -2.71 -3.16
N PHE A 77 20.76 -2.15 -2.11
CA PHE A 77 20.86 -0.70 -1.91
C PHE A 77 21.68 -0.04 -3.02
N ASP A 78 22.85 -0.58 -3.38
CA ASP A 78 23.69 -0.01 -4.44
C ASP A 78 23.02 -0.10 -5.82
N LYS A 79 22.38 -1.24 -6.11
CA LYS A 79 21.57 -1.40 -7.33
C LYS A 79 20.43 -0.38 -7.38
N LEU A 80 19.66 -0.24 -6.29
CA LEU A 80 18.59 0.74 -6.21
C LEU A 80 19.13 2.17 -6.38
N LEU A 81 20.24 2.49 -5.72
CA LEU A 81 20.90 3.78 -5.84
C LEU A 81 21.36 4.07 -7.27
N SER A 82 21.82 3.07 -8.00
CA SER A 82 22.18 3.24 -9.42
C SER A 82 20.97 3.60 -10.29
N LEU A 83 19.79 3.06 -9.97
CA LEU A 83 18.53 3.35 -10.66
C LEU A 83 17.96 4.74 -10.33
N VAL A 84 17.87 5.10 -9.04
CA VAL A 84 17.20 6.35 -8.62
C VAL A 84 18.15 7.53 -8.44
N GLY A 85 19.44 7.26 -8.32
CA GLY A 85 20.50 8.24 -8.04
C GLY A 85 20.50 9.44 -8.97
N PRO A 86 20.39 9.26 -10.30
CA PRO A 86 20.35 10.37 -11.26
C PRO A 86 19.20 11.36 -11.00
N ASP A 87 18.02 10.86 -10.62
CA ASP A 87 16.81 11.66 -10.44
C ASP A 87 16.70 12.32 -9.06
N ILE A 88 17.31 11.71 -8.03
CA ILE A 88 17.36 12.31 -6.68
C ILE A 88 18.56 13.26 -6.49
N ALA A 89 19.52 13.26 -7.42
CA ALA A 89 20.67 14.16 -7.37
C ALA A 89 20.23 15.63 -7.49
N LYS A 90 20.84 16.50 -6.68
CA LYS A 90 20.60 17.95 -6.75
C LYS A 90 21.88 18.67 -7.14
N LYS A 91 21.76 19.55 -8.14
CA LYS A 91 22.79 20.54 -8.47
C LYS A 91 22.54 21.80 -7.63
N SER A 92 23.57 22.27 -6.93
CA SER A 92 23.52 23.51 -6.15
C SER A 92 24.90 24.16 -6.15
N LEU A 93 24.93 25.48 -5.95
CA LEU A 93 26.18 26.23 -5.76
C LEU A 93 26.89 25.87 -4.45
N ARG A 94 26.16 25.27 -3.50
CA ARG A 94 26.72 24.71 -2.26
C ARG A 94 26.80 23.20 -2.39
N GLU A 95 27.66 22.58 -1.59
CA GLU A 95 27.75 21.13 -1.51
C GLU A 95 26.38 20.51 -1.21
N SER A 96 25.84 19.80 -2.20
CA SER A 96 24.55 19.13 -2.10
C SER A 96 24.66 17.85 -1.28
N ILE A 97 23.54 17.40 -0.74
CA ILE A 97 23.47 16.11 -0.06
C ILE A 97 23.53 15.02 -1.13
N SER A 98 24.45 14.07 -0.98
CA SER A 98 24.67 13.00 -1.96
C SER A 98 23.39 12.18 -2.19
N PRO A 99 23.19 11.63 -3.41
CA PRO A 99 22.05 10.76 -3.70
C PRO A 99 21.91 9.60 -2.71
N GLY A 100 23.01 8.95 -2.34
CA GLY A 100 22.97 7.85 -1.38
C GLY A 100 22.52 8.29 0.01
N CYS A 101 22.94 9.48 0.48
CA CYS A 101 22.47 10.01 1.76
C CYS A 101 20.96 10.32 1.72
N ARG A 102 20.48 10.88 0.61
CA ARG A 102 19.04 11.15 0.40
C ARG A 102 18.22 9.86 0.40
N LEU A 103 18.71 8.82 -0.27
CA LEU A 103 18.08 7.50 -0.30
C LEU A 103 18.08 6.86 1.09
N ALA A 104 19.21 6.87 1.80
CA ALA A 104 19.34 6.31 3.14
C ALA A 104 18.41 7.00 4.16
N ILE A 105 18.29 8.33 4.12
CA ILE A 105 17.33 9.09 4.95
C ILE A 105 15.91 8.60 4.69
N THR A 106 15.53 8.45 3.43
CA THR A 106 14.18 8.03 3.03
C THR A 106 13.90 6.59 3.45
N LEU A 107 14.81 5.66 3.17
CA LEU A 107 14.66 4.26 3.58
C LEU A 107 14.58 4.13 5.10
N ARG A 108 15.42 4.86 5.85
CA ARG A 108 15.35 4.87 7.32
C ARG A 108 13.99 5.35 7.83
N PHE A 109 13.47 6.43 7.23
CA PHE A 109 12.14 6.95 7.55
C PHE A 109 11.05 5.91 7.30
N LEU A 110 11.06 5.24 6.14
CA LEU A 110 10.07 4.20 5.82
C LEU A 110 10.20 2.96 6.72
N ALA A 111 11.43 2.54 7.01
CA ALA A 111 11.75 1.33 7.78
C ALA A 111 11.36 1.43 9.26
N THR A 112 11.41 2.63 9.83
CA THR A 112 11.20 2.88 11.27
C THR A 112 10.01 3.75 11.60
N GLY A 113 9.55 4.53 10.63
CA GLY A 113 8.54 5.56 10.82
C GLY A 113 9.03 6.79 11.58
N ASP A 114 10.33 6.96 11.85
CA ASP A 114 10.92 7.98 12.75
C ASP A 114 10.47 9.43 12.48
N SER A 115 10.60 10.30 13.47
CA SER A 115 10.24 11.72 13.37
C SER A 115 11.30 12.52 12.60
N TYR A 116 10.86 13.55 11.87
CA TYR A 116 11.79 14.43 11.15
C TYR A 116 12.88 15.08 12.05
N PRO A 117 12.59 15.51 13.30
CA PRO A 117 13.63 16.01 14.21
C PRO A 117 14.68 14.96 14.56
N SER A 118 14.27 13.73 14.87
CA SER A 118 15.20 12.63 15.18
C SER A 118 16.12 12.32 14.00
N LEU A 119 15.56 12.25 12.79
CA LEU A 119 16.35 12.12 11.55
C LEU A 119 17.28 13.32 11.35
N SER A 120 16.85 14.52 11.71
CA SER A 120 17.65 15.75 11.62
C SER A 120 18.89 15.70 12.51
N TYR A 121 18.74 15.22 13.75
CA TYR A 121 19.87 14.99 14.65
C TYR A 121 20.80 13.89 14.13
N SER A 122 20.23 12.77 13.68
CA SER A 122 20.97 11.58 13.23
C SER A 122 21.80 11.82 11.97
N PHE A 123 21.20 12.44 10.94
CA PHE A 123 21.87 12.70 9.67
C PHE A 123 22.51 14.09 9.61
N ARG A 124 22.34 14.93 10.65
CA ARG A 124 22.83 16.31 10.69
C ARG A 124 22.34 17.14 9.50
N VAL A 125 21.09 16.92 9.07
CA VAL A 125 20.41 17.64 7.98
C VAL A 125 19.23 18.40 8.54
N ALA A 126 19.02 19.64 8.12
CA ALA A 126 17.90 20.44 8.63
C ALA A 126 16.54 19.79 8.34
N VAL A 127 15.62 19.84 9.31
CA VAL A 127 14.25 19.27 9.20
C VAL A 127 13.55 19.61 7.88
N PRO A 128 13.49 20.88 7.41
CA PRO A 128 12.82 21.21 6.15
C PRO A 128 13.44 20.51 4.94
N THR A 129 14.76 20.31 4.98
CA THR A 129 15.49 19.59 3.91
C THR A 129 15.16 18.11 3.95
N ILE A 130 15.05 17.50 5.12
CA ILE A 130 14.62 16.09 5.27
C ILE A 130 13.20 15.89 4.74
N CYS A 131 12.25 16.77 5.08
CA CYS A 131 10.89 16.68 4.55
C CYS A 131 10.87 16.70 3.02
N ASN A 132 11.68 17.58 2.41
CA ASN A 132 11.80 17.65 0.95
C ASN A 132 12.48 16.41 0.37
N ILE A 133 13.54 15.89 1.00
CA ILE A 133 14.22 14.66 0.59
C ILE A 133 13.22 13.51 0.54
N ILE A 134 12.49 13.25 1.63
CA ILE A 134 11.55 12.14 1.72
C ILE A 134 10.46 12.27 0.65
N ARG A 135 9.87 13.46 0.51
CA ARG A 135 8.82 13.70 -0.48
C ARG A 135 9.31 13.47 -1.92
N GLU A 136 10.47 14.01 -2.26
CA GLU A 136 11.05 13.89 -3.61
C GLU A 136 11.51 12.45 -3.89
N THR A 137 12.21 11.82 -2.94
CA THR A 137 12.74 10.47 -3.11
C THR A 137 11.63 9.42 -3.16
N CYS A 138 10.55 9.53 -2.37
CA CYS A 138 9.40 8.63 -2.50
C CYS A 138 8.73 8.72 -3.88
N LEU A 139 8.60 9.93 -4.42
CA LEU A 139 8.07 10.13 -5.78
C LEU A 139 8.98 9.50 -6.85
N VAL A 140 10.30 9.71 -6.73
CA VAL A 140 11.28 9.10 -7.67
C VAL A 140 11.26 7.58 -7.56
N LEU A 141 11.22 7.01 -6.34
CA LEU A 141 11.12 5.56 -6.12
C LEU A 141 9.92 4.97 -6.87
N TRP A 142 8.75 5.62 -6.79
CA TRP A 142 7.59 5.21 -7.57
C TRP A 142 7.85 5.30 -9.08
N ASN A 143 8.26 6.46 -9.58
CA ASN A 143 8.42 6.68 -11.02
C ASN A 143 9.41 5.72 -11.67
N VAL A 144 10.52 5.40 -10.99
CA VAL A 144 11.58 4.53 -11.50
C VAL A 144 11.23 3.05 -11.33
N LEU A 145 10.71 2.65 -10.16
CA LEU A 145 10.48 1.23 -9.88
C LEU A 145 9.15 0.72 -10.42
N PHE A 146 8.09 1.54 -10.47
CA PHE A 146 6.77 1.13 -10.97
C PHE A 146 6.83 0.40 -12.33
N PRO A 147 7.47 0.94 -13.39
CA PRO A 147 7.55 0.25 -14.67
C PRO A 147 8.40 -1.03 -14.65
N ILE A 148 9.20 -1.25 -13.60
CA ILE A 148 10.03 -2.44 -13.43
C ILE A 148 9.25 -3.53 -12.69
N VAL A 149 8.63 -3.18 -11.57
CA VAL A 149 8.12 -4.14 -10.57
C VAL A 149 6.60 -4.27 -10.54
N LEU A 150 5.87 -3.36 -11.20
CA LEU A 150 4.39 -3.32 -11.30
C LEU A 150 3.95 -3.23 -12.77
N LYS A 151 4.61 -4.00 -13.65
CA LYS A 151 4.22 -4.11 -15.05
C LYS A 151 2.82 -4.70 -15.14
N THR A 152 1.98 -4.11 -16.00
CA THR A 152 0.65 -4.68 -16.28
C THR A 152 0.83 -6.11 -16.82
N PRO A 153 0.27 -7.12 -16.14
CA PRO A 153 0.33 -8.51 -16.59
C PRO A 153 -0.23 -8.68 -18.01
N ASN A 154 0.51 -9.39 -18.85
CA ASN A 154 -0.01 -9.91 -20.12
C ASN A 154 -0.68 -11.29 -19.90
N GLU A 155 -1.26 -11.84 -20.96
CA GLU A 155 -1.97 -13.13 -20.89
C GLU A 155 -1.04 -14.28 -20.42
N GLU A 156 0.22 -14.31 -20.86
CA GLU A 156 1.19 -15.34 -20.47
C GLU A 156 1.53 -15.30 -18.97
N MET A 157 1.73 -14.09 -18.43
CA MET A 157 1.94 -13.89 -17.00
C MET A 157 0.71 -14.32 -16.20
N LEU A 158 -0.49 -14.03 -16.69
CA LEU A 158 -1.74 -14.46 -16.04
C LEU A 158 -1.92 -15.98 -16.06
N LYS A 159 -1.53 -16.66 -17.15
CA LYS A 159 -1.47 -18.14 -17.21
C LYS A 159 -0.46 -18.71 -16.20
N LYS A 160 0.68 -18.04 -16.03
CA LYS A 160 1.65 -18.42 -14.99
C LYS A 160 1.05 -18.26 -13.59
N PHE A 161 0.38 -17.14 -13.30
CA PHE A 161 -0.28 -16.93 -12.00
C PHE A 161 -1.35 -17.98 -11.76
N GLU A 162 -2.18 -18.30 -12.76
CA GLU A 162 -3.20 -19.37 -12.68
C GLU A 162 -2.59 -20.70 -12.24
N LYS A 163 -1.49 -21.12 -12.90
CA LYS A 163 -0.79 -22.35 -12.54
C LYS A 163 -0.27 -22.33 -11.11
N GLU A 164 0.28 -21.21 -10.65
CA GLU A 164 0.78 -21.05 -9.29
C GLU A 164 -0.35 -21.09 -8.25
N PHE A 165 -1.49 -20.45 -8.51
CA PHE A 165 -2.67 -20.52 -7.64
C PHE A 165 -3.26 -21.93 -7.58
N CYS A 166 -3.33 -22.61 -8.71
CA CYS A 166 -3.77 -24.00 -8.77
C CYS A 166 -2.83 -24.91 -7.96
N THR A 167 -1.52 -24.76 -8.15
CA THR A 167 -0.52 -25.65 -7.51
C THR A 167 -0.36 -25.38 -6.02
N LYS A 168 -0.25 -24.11 -5.61
CA LYS A 168 0.05 -23.73 -4.21
C LYS A 168 -1.19 -23.67 -3.33
N TRP A 169 -2.33 -23.30 -3.89
CA TRP A 169 -3.55 -22.99 -3.14
C TRP A 169 -4.75 -23.86 -3.52
N SER A 170 -4.56 -24.80 -4.43
CA SER A 170 -5.62 -25.66 -4.95
C SER A 170 -6.79 -24.84 -5.52
N LEU A 171 -6.52 -23.68 -6.11
CA LEU A 171 -7.57 -22.80 -6.66
C LEU A 171 -7.36 -22.61 -8.17
N PRO A 172 -7.94 -23.49 -9.00
CA PRO A 172 -7.79 -23.41 -10.46
C PRO A 172 -8.44 -22.15 -11.03
N ASN A 173 -7.94 -21.69 -12.17
CA ASN A 173 -8.37 -20.48 -12.90
C ASN A 173 -8.31 -19.16 -12.09
N CYS A 174 -7.77 -19.17 -10.87
CA CYS A 174 -7.56 -17.96 -10.08
C CYS A 174 -6.25 -17.28 -10.47
N VAL A 175 -6.28 -15.98 -10.76
CA VAL A 175 -5.09 -15.24 -11.23
C VAL A 175 -4.57 -14.20 -10.23
N GLY A 176 -5.27 -14.00 -9.11
CA GLY A 176 -4.87 -13.05 -8.09
C GLY A 176 -5.84 -12.94 -6.94
N ALA A 177 -5.34 -12.46 -5.79
CA ALA A 177 -6.14 -12.12 -4.63
C ALA A 177 -6.19 -10.60 -4.45
N ILE A 178 -7.37 -10.05 -4.23
CA ILE A 178 -7.62 -8.62 -4.04
C ILE A 178 -8.08 -8.33 -2.61
N ASP A 179 -7.55 -7.25 -2.04
CA ASP A 179 -8.01 -6.72 -0.76
C ASP A 179 -7.76 -5.21 -0.68
N GLY A 180 -8.54 -4.53 0.16
CA GLY A 180 -8.46 -3.09 0.39
C GLY A 180 -8.05 -2.76 1.82
N LYS A 181 -7.25 -1.71 2.00
CA LYS A 181 -6.85 -1.17 3.29
C LYS A 181 -7.04 0.34 3.36
N HIS A 182 -7.41 0.83 4.53
CA HIS A 182 -7.27 2.25 4.87
C HIS A 182 -5.86 2.50 5.41
N VAL A 183 -5.20 3.53 4.90
CA VAL A 183 -3.97 4.10 5.47
C VAL A 183 -4.35 5.32 6.29
N THR A 184 -4.21 5.22 7.60
CA THR A 184 -4.59 6.26 8.57
C THR A 184 -3.57 7.40 8.55
N ILE A 185 -4.06 8.61 8.37
CA ILE A 185 -3.29 9.85 8.28
C ILE A 185 -3.74 10.82 9.36
N GLN A 186 -2.85 11.74 9.74
CA GLN A 186 -3.26 12.86 10.58
C GLN A 186 -4.26 13.73 9.82
N ALA A 187 -5.27 14.24 10.54
CA ALA A 187 -6.26 15.17 10.01
C ALA A 187 -5.61 16.29 9.19
N PRO A 188 -5.84 16.36 7.86
CA PRO A 188 -5.28 17.42 7.06
C PRO A 188 -5.89 18.78 7.47
N TYR A 189 -5.08 19.84 7.39
CA TYR A 189 -5.52 21.17 7.79
C TYR A 189 -6.69 21.64 6.90
N LYS A 190 -7.81 22.04 7.51
CA LYS A 190 -9.03 22.54 6.83
C LYS A 190 -9.71 21.54 5.87
N SER A 191 -9.58 20.23 6.07
CA SER A 191 -10.15 19.22 5.15
C SER A 191 -11.63 18.86 5.40
N GLY A 192 -12.29 19.42 6.40
CA GLY A 192 -13.65 19.00 6.78
C GLY A 192 -13.71 17.49 7.06
N SER A 193 -14.71 16.80 6.49
CA SER A 193 -14.88 15.34 6.60
C SER A 193 -14.32 14.55 5.40
N THR A 194 -13.64 15.19 4.44
CA THR A 194 -13.28 14.58 3.15
C THR A 194 -12.38 13.33 3.27
N PHE A 195 -11.53 13.22 4.29
CA PHE A 195 -10.78 11.97 4.54
C PHE A 195 -11.30 11.21 5.78
N PHE A 196 -12.33 11.73 6.45
CA PHE A 196 -12.88 11.16 7.68
C PHE A 196 -13.62 9.86 7.37
N ASN A 197 -13.04 8.75 7.82
CA ASN A 197 -13.59 7.41 7.66
C ASN A 197 -14.62 7.10 8.76
N TYR A 198 -15.35 6.00 8.57
CA TYR A 198 -16.40 5.56 9.52
C TYR A 198 -15.86 5.24 10.93
N LYS A 199 -14.54 5.05 11.09
CA LYS A 199 -13.85 4.88 12.37
C LYS A 199 -13.43 6.20 13.03
N LYS A 200 -13.92 7.34 12.52
CA LYS A 200 -13.60 8.70 12.99
C LYS A 200 -12.14 9.13 12.80
N ASN A 201 -11.41 8.50 11.88
CA ASN A 201 -10.03 8.82 11.54
C ASN A 201 -9.90 9.34 10.11
N PHE A 202 -8.88 10.14 9.81
CA PHE A 202 -8.60 10.54 8.44
C PHE A 202 -7.81 9.43 7.74
N SER A 203 -8.18 9.02 6.53
CA SER A 203 -7.46 7.97 5.79
C SER A 203 -7.52 8.12 4.28
N ILE A 204 -6.54 7.52 3.59
CA ILE A 204 -6.62 7.22 2.15
C ILE A 204 -6.81 5.72 1.96
N VAL A 205 -7.32 5.30 0.81
CA VAL A 205 -7.50 3.89 0.49
C VAL A 205 -6.32 3.38 -0.36
N LEU A 206 -5.86 2.18 -0.01
CA LEU A 206 -4.93 1.34 -0.77
C LEU A 206 -5.68 0.07 -1.17
N LEU A 207 -5.94 -0.08 -2.47
CA LEU A 207 -6.46 -1.30 -3.06
C LEU A 207 -5.29 -2.05 -3.71
N GLY A 208 -5.12 -3.34 -3.40
CA GLY A 208 -4.02 -4.14 -3.93
C GLY A 208 -4.49 -5.50 -4.44
N VAL A 209 -3.92 -5.93 -5.56
CA VAL A 209 -4.01 -7.29 -6.08
C VAL A 209 -2.63 -7.91 -6.03
N CYS A 210 -2.51 -9.17 -5.60
CA CYS A 210 -1.24 -9.89 -5.59
C CYS A 210 -1.30 -11.22 -6.34
N ASN A 211 -0.14 -11.67 -6.81
CA ASN A 211 0.04 -13.03 -7.34
C ASN A 211 0.36 -14.03 -6.21
N ALA A 212 0.51 -15.31 -6.56
CA ALA A 212 0.79 -16.38 -5.61
C ALA A 212 2.21 -16.34 -5.00
N ASP A 213 3.08 -15.46 -5.49
CA ASP A 213 4.43 -15.19 -4.98
C ASP A 213 4.50 -13.96 -4.08
N TYR A 214 3.36 -13.54 -3.51
CA TYR A 214 3.29 -12.41 -2.58
C TYR A 214 3.79 -11.09 -3.16
N MET A 215 3.70 -10.90 -4.49
CA MET A 215 4.02 -9.62 -5.13
C MET A 215 2.75 -8.93 -5.59
N PHE A 216 2.69 -7.61 -5.42
CA PHE A 216 1.60 -6.81 -5.97
C PHE A 216 1.65 -6.85 -7.51
N THR A 217 0.51 -7.02 -8.15
CA THR A 217 0.35 -6.98 -9.62
C THR A 217 -0.44 -5.76 -10.08
N TYR A 218 -1.38 -5.31 -9.25
CA TYR A 218 -2.11 -4.06 -9.43
C TYR A 218 -2.24 -3.35 -8.10
N VAL A 219 -2.13 -2.02 -8.11
CA VAL A 219 -2.42 -1.18 -6.96
C VAL A 219 -3.18 0.08 -7.37
N ASP A 220 -4.09 0.52 -6.54
CA ASP A 220 -4.74 1.82 -6.63
C ASP A 220 -4.63 2.52 -5.27
N ILE A 221 -4.13 3.74 -5.26
CA ILE A 221 -3.70 4.46 -4.06
C ILE A 221 -4.18 5.91 -4.14
N GLY A 222 -4.78 6.38 -3.06
CA GLY A 222 -5.08 7.81 -2.86
C GLY A 222 -6.56 8.16 -2.93
N ALA A 223 -7.45 7.17 -3.12
CA ALA A 223 -8.89 7.40 -2.99
C ALA A 223 -9.21 7.88 -1.57
N TYR A 224 -10.12 8.86 -1.45
CA TYR A 224 -10.46 9.47 -0.17
C TYR A 224 -11.12 8.46 0.76
N GLY A 225 -10.75 8.44 2.05
CA GLY A 225 -11.34 7.54 3.04
C GLY A 225 -12.84 7.77 3.33
N SER A 226 -13.43 8.87 2.84
CA SER A 226 -14.87 9.14 2.88
C SER A 226 -15.64 8.54 1.69
N GLN A 227 -14.95 8.18 0.60
CA GLN A 227 -15.60 7.53 -0.53
C GLN A 227 -16.12 6.18 -0.10
N SER A 228 -17.35 5.84 -0.52
CA SER A 228 -17.82 4.49 -0.32
C SER A 228 -16.85 3.54 -1.01
N ASP A 229 -16.51 2.47 -0.32
CA ASP A 229 -15.65 1.40 -0.78
C ASP A 229 -16.04 0.95 -2.21
N GLY A 230 -17.34 0.90 -2.56
CA GLY A 230 -17.77 0.54 -3.92
C GLY A 230 -17.50 1.59 -4.99
N GLY A 231 -17.43 2.86 -4.58
CA GLY A 231 -16.90 3.94 -5.40
C GLY A 231 -15.40 3.76 -5.67
N VAL A 232 -14.62 3.32 -4.68
CA VAL A 232 -13.16 3.13 -4.83
C VAL A 232 -12.85 2.07 -5.89
N LEU A 233 -13.49 0.89 -5.82
CA LEU A 233 -13.28 -0.15 -6.83
C LEU A 233 -13.74 0.33 -8.22
N ASN A 234 -14.94 0.89 -8.33
CA ASN A 234 -15.49 1.31 -9.64
C ASN A 234 -14.70 2.47 -10.26
N GLN A 235 -14.11 3.36 -9.46
CA GLN A 235 -13.28 4.46 -9.95
C GLN A 235 -11.84 4.01 -10.22
N SER A 236 -11.35 2.96 -9.56
CA SER A 236 -9.99 2.45 -9.76
C SER A 236 -9.75 2.00 -11.20
N GLN A 237 -8.52 2.19 -11.69
CA GLN A 237 -8.16 1.74 -13.04
C GLN A 237 -8.35 0.22 -13.17
N PHE A 238 -8.01 -0.53 -12.11
CA PHE A 238 -8.22 -1.97 -12.07
C PHE A 238 -9.70 -2.34 -12.16
N GLY A 239 -10.57 -1.73 -11.35
CA GLY A 239 -11.99 -2.05 -11.33
C GLY A 239 -12.75 -1.61 -12.58
N GLN A 240 -12.31 -0.55 -13.26
CA GLN A 240 -12.80 -0.19 -14.59
C GLN A 240 -12.42 -1.26 -15.63
N LYS A 241 -11.17 -1.73 -15.62
CA LYS A 241 -10.71 -2.81 -16.50
C LYS A 241 -11.40 -4.14 -16.20
N LEU A 242 -11.65 -4.41 -14.91
CA LEU A 242 -12.42 -5.57 -14.45
C LEU A 242 -13.87 -5.50 -14.96
N SER A 243 -14.49 -4.32 -14.94
CA SER A 243 -15.87 -4.14 -15.42
C SER A 243 -16.00 -4.24 -16.94
N THR A 244 -14.96 -3.85 -17.68
CA THR A 244 -14.93 -3.84 -19.16
C THR A 244 -14.26 -5.09 -19.75
N ASN A 245 -13.88 -6.08 -18.92
CA ASN A 245 -13.15 -7.29 -19.32
C ASN A 245 -11.85 -7.01 -20.12
N SER A 246 -11.15 -5.91 -19.82
CA SER A 246 -9.94 -5.45 -20.50
C SER A 246 -8.64 -5.75 -19.73
N LEU A 247 -8.67 -6.74 -18.84
CA LEU A 247 -7.52 -7.18 -18.02
C LEU A 247 -6.63 -8.23 -18.73
N ASN A 248 -6.82 -8.48 -20.03
CA ASN A 248 -6.11 -9.52 -20.80
C ASN A 248 -6.20 -10.92 -20.15
N LEU A 249 -7.33 -11.21 -19.48
CA LEU A 249 -7.55 -12.51 -18.88
C LEU A 249 -7.52 -13.59 -19.98
N PRO A 250 -6.83 -14.72 -19.75
CA PRO A 250 -6.82 -15.80 -20.73
C PRO A 250 -8.24 -16.32 -20.98
N SER A 251 -8.46 -16.86 -22.18
CA SER A 251 -9.74 -17.46 -22.55
C SER A 251 -10.23 -18.46 -21.51
N PRO A 252 -11.57 -18.57 -21.31
CA PRO A 252 -12.15 -19.55 -20.40
C PRO A 252 -11.59 -20.95 -20.61
N LYS A 253 -11.36 -21.68 -19.52
CA LYS A 253 -10.74 -23.00 -19.53
C LYS A 253 -11.51 -23.97 -18.64
N LEU A 254 -11.52 -25.24 -19.02
CA LEU A 254 -12.03 -26.31 -18.18
C LEU A 254 -11.26 -26.36 -16.86
N LEU A 255 -11.97 -26.58 -15.76
CA LEU A 255 -11.33 -26.87 -14.49
C LEU A 255 -10.64 -28.25 -14.57
N PRO A 256 -9.52 -28.46 -13.85
CA PRO A 256 -8.87 -29.77 -13.79
C PRO A 256 -9.83 -30.84 -13.27
N VAL A 257 -9.83 -32.04 -13.86
CA VAL A 257 -10.66 -33.17 -13.38
C VAL A 257 -12.18 -32.92 -13.52
N SER A 258 -12.59 -31.91 -14.30
CA SER A 258 -14.00 -31.59 -14.57
C SER A 258 -14.52 -32.39 -15.78
N SER A 259 -15.61 -33.15 -15.61
CA SER A 259 -16.22 -34.00 -16.67
C SER A 259 -17.41 -33.36 -17.39
N ASN A 260 -17.88 -32.24 -16.85
CA ASN A 260 -19.08 -31.49 -17.24
C ASN A 260 -18.86 -30.50 -18.39
N GLY A 261 -17.66 -30.45 -18.99
CA GLY A 261 -17.36 -29.70 -20.22
C GLY A 261 -17.48 -28.17 -20.13
N LEU A 262 -17.82 -27.61 -18.96
CA LEU A 262 -18.03 -26.18 -18.77
C LEU A 262 -16.69 -25.44 -18.62
N GLN A 263 -16.45 -24.49 -19.52
CA GLN A 263 -15.28 -23.61 -19.45
C GLN A 263 -15.55 -22.45 -18.49
N ILE A 264 -14.65 -22.26 -17.53
CA ILE A 264 -14.76 -21.23 -16.51
C ILE A 264 -13.78 -20.10 -16.82
N PRO A 265 -14.22 -18.83 -16.81
CA PRO A 265 -13.32 -17.70 -17.01
C PRO A 265 -12.29 -17.62 -15.88
N HIS A 266 -11.14 -17.02 -16.17
CA HIS A 266 -10.17 -16.69 -15.14
C HIS A 266 -10.73 -15.61 -14.22
N PHE A 267 -10.43 -15.68 -12.92
CA PHE A 267 -11.02 -14.78 -11.92
C PHE A 267 -10.04 -14.37 -10.83
N PHE A 268 -10.33 -13.23 -10.20
CA PHE A 268 -9.70 -12.80 -8.96
C PHE A 268 -10.54 -13.23 -7.75
N VAL A 269 -9.91 -13.38 -6.59
CA VAL A 269 -10.62 -13.66 -5.33
C VAL A 269 -10.58 -12.45 -4.39
N GLY A 270 -11.74 -12.02 -3.92
CA GLY A 270 -11.91 -10.91 -2.99
C GLY A 270 -12.65 -11.33 -1.71
N ASP A 271 -12.63 -10.46 -0.72
CA ASP A 271 -13.46 -10.60 0.49
C ASP A 271 -14.96 -10.38 0.22
N GLU A 272 -15.79 -10.50 1.26
CA GLU A 272 -17.23 -10.32 1.16
C GLU A 272 -17.63 -8.89 0.75
N ALA A 273 -16.78 -7.88 1.02
CA ALA A 273 -17.07 -6.52 0.64
C ALA A 273 -17.06 -6.33 -0.87
N PHE A 274 -16.24 -7.05 -1.63
CA PHE A 274 -16.20 -7.00 -3.09
C PHE A 274 -17.52 -7.43 -3.74
N PRO A 275 -17.89 -6.89 -4.92
CA PRO A 275 -19.03 -7.37 -5.69
C PRO A 275 -18.72 -8.74 -6.31
N LEU A 276 -19.74 -9.60 -6.40
CA LEU A 276 -19.62 -10.88 -7.11
C LEU A 276 -19.75 -10.63 -8.62
N ARG A 277 -18.75 -11.06 -9.40
CA ARG A 277 -18.70 -10.96 -10.87
C ARG A 277 -18.11 -12.24 -11.45
N SER A 278 -18.33 -12.53 -12.73
CA SER A 278 -17.71 -13.71 -13.38
C SER A 278 -16.17 -13.70 -13.33
N ASN A 279 -15.54 -12.54 -13.19
CA ASN A 279 -14.09 -12.39 -13.05
C ASN A 279 -13.65 -11.98 -11.63
N LEU A 280 -14.56 -11.96 -10.64
CA LEU A 280 -14.26 -11.65 -9.24
C LEU A 280 -15.16 -12.47 -8.31
N MET A 281 -14.58 -13.51 -7.72
CA MET A 281 -15.24 -14.40 -6.77
C MET A 281 -15.11 -13.89 -5.34
N ARG A 282 -16.16 -14.09 -4.55
CA ARG A 282 -16.22 -13.75 -3.12
C ARG A 282 -16.91 -14.86 -2.33
N PRO A 283 -16.66 -14.97 -1.00
CA PRO A 283 -17.30 -15.99 -0.17
C PRO A 283 -18.83 -15.88 -0.13
N TYR A 284 -19.49 -16.98 0.25
CA TYR A 284 -20.88 -16.99 0.69
C TYR A 284 -20.99 -16.28 2.05
N SER A 285 -22.01 -15.43 2.19
CA SER A 285 -22.36 -14.80 3.45
C SER A 285 -23.10 -15.80 4.35
N LYS A 286 -22.96 -15.67 5.68
CA LYS A 286 -23.78 -16.45 6.61
C LYS A 286 -25.27 -16.15 6.40
N GLY A 287 -26.11 -17.18 6.54
CA GLY A 287 -27.57 -17.03 6.49
C GLY A 287 -28.11 -16.19 7.64
N ARG A 288 -29.40 -15.83 7.59
CA ARG A 288 -30.06 -15.02 8.64
C ARG A 288 -29.95 -15.63 10.04
N ASN A 289 -29.87 -16.95 10.12
CA ASN A 289 -29.79 -17.71 11.38
C ASN A 289 -28.33 -17.90 11.84
N GLY A 290 -27.36 -17.26 11.18
CA GLY A 290 -25.92 -17.40 11.48
C GLY A 290 -25.29 -18.71 11.01
N THR A 291 -26.09 -19.63 10.47
CA THR A 291 -25.65 -20.94 9.95
C THR A 291 -25.20 -20.85 8.49
N MET A 292 -24.34 -21.80 8.10
CA MET A 292 -23.82 -21.94 6.74
C MET A 292 -23.78 -23.44 6.38
N PRO A 293 -24.35 -23.85 5.23
CA PRO A 293 -24.22 -25.20 4.71
C PRO A 293 -22.76 -25.66 4.59
N GLU A 294 -22.53 -26.96 4.73
CA GLU A 294 -21.17 -27.53 4.72
C GLU A 294 -20.45 -27.34 3.38
N ASP A 295 -21.18 -27.46 2.27
CA ASP A 295 -20.66 -27.23 0.92
C ASP A 295 -20.23 -25.77 0.71
N GLU A 296 -20.98 -24.80 1.25
CA GLU A 296 -20.60 -23.39 1.28
C GLU A 296 -19.39 -23.13 2.19
N LYS A 297 -19.28 -23.83 3.33
CA LYS A 297 -18.09 -23.77 4.21
C LYS A 297 -16.83 -24.23 3.46
N ILE A 298 -16.91 -25.30 2.66
CA ILE A 298 -15.78 -25.79 1.83
C ILE A 298 -15.36 -24.75 0.81
N PHE A 299 -16.32 -24.21 0.07
CA PHE A 299 -16.04 -23.16 -0.90
C PHE A 299 -15.37 -21.95 -0.24
N ASN A 300 -15.92 -21.47 0.88
CA ASN A 300 -15.36 -20.34 1.62
C ASN A 300 -13.95 -20.62 2.16
N TYR A 301 -13.70 -21.85 2.65
CA TYR A 301 -12.38 -22.28 3.08
C TYR A 301 -11.38 -22.24 1.92
N ARG A 302 -11.71 -22.82 0.75
CA ARG A 302 -10.86 -22.80 -0.45
C ARG A 302 -10.53 -21.38 -0.91
N LEU A 303 -11.53 -20.49 -0.94
CA LEU A 303 -11.31 -19.07 -1.28
C LEU A 303 -10.45 -18.35 -0.23
N SER A 304 -10.68 -18.63 1.06
CA SER A 304 -9.93 -18.02 2.16
C SER A 304 -8.45 -18.35 2.08
N ARG A 305 -8.08 -19.58 1.69
CA ARG A 305 -6.67 -19.98 1.49
C ARG A 305 -5.96 -19.10 0.45
N ALA A 306 -6.57 -18.89 -0.71
CA ALA A 306 -6.00 -18.02 -1.74
C ALA A 306 -5.99 -16.54 -1.33
N ARG A 307 -7.04 -16.07 -0.64
CA ARG A 307 -7.10 -14.70 -0.08
C ARG A 307 -6.01 -14.41 0.94
N ARG A 308 -5.57 -15.39 1.73
CA ARG A 308 -4.51 -15.18 2.71
C ARG A 308 -3.22 -14.65 2.11
N ILE A 309 -3.00 -14.81 0.81
CA ILE A 309 -1.84 -14.27 0.12
C ILE A 309 -1.82 -12.75 0.24
N ILE A 310 -2.90 -12.06 -0.14
CA ILE A 310 -2.94 -10.58 -0.09
C ILE A 310 -2.92 -10.07 1.36
N GLU A 311 -3.54 -10.81 2.29
CA GLU A 311 -3.46 -10.51 3.73
C GLU A 311 -2.01 -10.58 4.24
N ASN A 312 -1.27 -11.62 3.87
CA ASN A 312 0.15 -11.78 4.17
C ASN A 312 0.99 -10.67 3.53
N VAL A 313 0.74 -10.30 2.26
CA VAL A 313 1.49 -9.21 1.60
C VAL A 313 1.34 -7.91 2.39
N PHE A 314 0.11 -7.53 2.76
CA PHE A 314 -0.11 -6.35 3.58
C PHE A 314 0.53 -6.47 4.96
N GLY A 315 0.45 -7.64 5.60
CA GLY A 315 1.13 -7.92 6.87
C GLY A 315 2.64 -7.70 6.81
N ILE A 316 3.30 -8.28 5.79
CA ILE A 316 4.73 -8.13 5.55
C ILE A 316 5.08 -6.66 5.26
N LEU A 317 4.28 -5.97 4.45
CA LEU A 317 4.48 -4.56 4.14
C LEU A 317 4.52 -3.72 5.43
N VAL A 318 3.57 -3.94 6.34
CA VAL A 318 3.52 -3.24 7.64
C VAL A 318 4.71 -3.61 8.52
N ALA A 319 5.00 -4.90 8.67
CA ALA A 319 6.07 -5.40 9.52
C ALA A 319 7.47 -4.87 9.11
N ARG A 320 7.71 -4.77 7.80
CA ARG A 320 8.98 -4.27 7.24
C ARG A 320 9.05 -2.75 7.22
N PHE A 321 7.97 -2.08 6.83
CA PHE A 321 7.91 -0.62 6.76
C PHE A 321 7.11 -0.05 7.93
N ARG A 322 7.80 0.16 9.05
CA ARG A 322 7.19 0.62 10.30
C ARG A 322 6.61 2.03 10.25
N ILE A 323 6.76 2.75 9.14
CA ILE A 323 5.94 3.95 8.88
C ILE A 323 4.43 3.65 8.99
N PHE A 324 4.01 2.41 8.72
CA PHE A 324 2.63 1.97 8.90
C PHE A 324 2.27 1.55 10.34
N HIS A 325 3.21 1.54 11.28
CA HIS A 325 2.92 1.17 12.67
C HIS A 325 2.18 2.26 13.44
N ARG A 326 2.19 3.50 12.92
CA ARG A 326 1.55 4.66 13.55
C ARG A 326 0.93 5.55 12.49
N THR A 327 -0.06 6.35 12.89
CA THR A 327 -0.67 7.37 12.04
C THR A 327 0.38 8.22 11.34
N ILE A 328 0.29 8.30 10.01
CA ILE A 328 1.28 9.01 9.21
C ILE A 328 1.02 10.52 9.31
N ASN A 329 2.01 11.25 9.82
CA ASN A 329 1.97 12.71 9.92
C ASN A 329 2.62 13.34 8.67
N ALA A 330 1.85 13.43 7.60
CA ALA A 330 2.22 14.09 6.36
C ALA A 330 0.98 14.57 5.60
N PHE A 331 1.16 15.46 4.62
CA PHE A 331 0.08 15.84 3.70
C PHE A 331 -0.37 14.64 2.86
N PRO A 332 -1.66 14.54 2.48
CA PRO A 332 -2.18 13.41 1.70
C PRO A 332 -1.34 13.03 0.49
N GLU A 333 -0.93 14.01 -0.33
CA GLU A 333 -0.05 13.79 -1.50
C GLU A 333 1.30 13.14 -1.14
N THR A 334 1.86 13.49 0.02
CA THR A 334 3.10 12.89 0.51
C THR A 334 2.85 11.48 1.03
N VAL A 335 1.70 11.24 1.67
CA VAL A 335 1.28 9.90 2.10
C VAL A 335 1.11 8.99 0.89
N ASP A 336 0.47 9.46 -0.18
CA ASP A 336 0.33 8.70 -1.43
C ASP A 336 1.69 8.24 -1.95
N ASN A 337 2.66 9.16 -2.00
CA ASN A 337 4.02 8.86 -2.43
C ASN A 337 4.73 7.89 -1.48
N ILE A 338 4.52 7.99 -0.17
CA ILE A 338 5.05 7.05 0.82
C ILE A 338 4.50 5.64 0.57
N VAL A 339 3.17 5.51 0.39
CA VAL A 339 2.52 4.21 0.15
C VAL A 339 2.99 3.62 -1.18
N LYS A 340 3.01 4.43 -2.24
CA LYS A 340 3.54 4.07 -3.57
C LYS A 340 4.98 3.56 -3.49
N ALA A 341 5.85 4.29 -2.79
CA ALA A 341 7.24 3.90 -2.60
C ALA A 341 7.37 2.57 -1.83
N CYS A 342 6.62 2.38 -0.74
CA CYS A 342 6.63 1.14 0.03
C CYS A 342 6.17 -0.08 -0.80
N VAL A 343 5.12 0.06 -1.61
CA VAL A 343 4.67 -1.01 -2.52
C VAL A 343 5.76 -1.37 -3.54
N CYS A 344 6.35 -0.38 -4.20
CA CYS A 344 7.43 -0.60 -5.17
C CYS A 344 8.66 -1.23 -4.51
N LEU A 345 9.06 -0.77 -3.33
CA LEU A 345 10.18 -1.32 -2.57
C LEU A 345 9.89 -2.77 -2.16
N HIS A 346 8.68 -3.10 -1.73
CA HIS A 346 8.28 -4.47 -1.42
C HIS A 346 8.51 -5.39 -2.62
N ASN A 347 7.93 -5.07 -3.78
CA ASN A 347 8.11 -5.89 -4.98
C ASN A 347 9.58 -5.94 -5.43
N TYR A 348 10.31 -4.81 -5.36
CA TYR A 348 11.73 -4.75 -5.73
C TYR A 348 12.58 -5.71 -4.87
N ILE A 349 12.42 -5.66 -3.55
CA ILE A 349 13.18 -6.52 -2.63
C ILE A 349 12.77 -7.99 -2.78
N ARG A 350 11.48 -8.26 -3.06
CA ARG A 350 10.97 -9.59 -3.39
C ARG A 350 11.60 -10.16 -4.66
N MET A 351 11.76 -9.36 -5.72
CA MET A 351 12.40 -9.79 -6.97
C MET A 351 13.88 -10.12 -6.78
N GLU A 352 14.57 -9.45 -5.86
CA GLU A 352 15.98 -9.70 -5.52
C GLU A 352 16.18 -10.96 -4.65
N ASN A 353 15.11 -11.68 -4.30
CA ASN A 353 15.15 -12.89 -3.46
C ASN A 353 15.92 -12.69 -2.14
N ASN A 354 15.72 -11.55 -1.49
CA ASN A 354 16.42 -11.22 -0.25
C ASN A 354 15.85 -12.04 0.93
N GLU A 355 16.63 -13.03 1.41
CA GLU A 355 16.24 -13.94 2.50
C GLU A 355 16.02 -13.26 3.85
N CYS A 356 16.56 -12.05 4.07
CA CYS A 356 16.29 -11.27 5.28
C CYS A 356 14.94 -10.55 5.20
N TYR A 357 14.41 -10.31 4.00
CA TYR A 357 13.14 -9.61 3.80
C TYR A 357 11.93 -10.53 3.92
N PHE A 358 12.04 -11.72 3.35
CA PHE A 358 10.97 -12.70 3.37
C PHE A 358 11.48 -14.09 3.71
N GLN A 359 10.89 -14.64 4.75
CA GLN A 359 11.10 -16.00 5.22
C GLN A 359 9.74 -16.68 5.35
N ASN A 360 9.70 -18.00 5.26
CA ASN A 360 8.43 -18.73 5.30
C ASN A 360 7.69 -18.54 6.64
N GLU A 361 8.40 -18.25 7.73
CA GLU A 361 7.81 -17.97 9.04
C GLU A 361 7.18 -16.59 9.10
N ASP A 362 7.44 -15.70 8.14
CA ASP A 362 6.78 -14.40 8.10
C ASP A 362 5.31 -14.55 7.73
N ILE A 363 4.95 -15.56 6.93
CA ILE A 363 3.59 -15.75 6.40
C ILE A 363 2.78 -16.75 7.20
N ASP A 364 1.47 -16.59 7.09
CA ASP A 364 0.51 -17.57 7.57
C ASP A 364 0.61 -18.84 6.73
N ARG A 365 0.96 -19.95 7.38
CA ARG A 365 1.09 -21.26 6.74
C ARG A 365 0.01 -22.22 7.23
N GLU A 366 -0.20 -23.28 6.48
CA GLU A 366 -1.06 -24.37 6.87
C GLU A 366 -0.22 -25.64 6.91
N VAL A 367 -0.13 -26.26 8.09
CA VAL A 367 0.61 -27.49 8.32
C VAL A 367 -0.35 -28.47 9.00
N ASP A 368 -0.55 -29.64 8.39
CA ASP A 368 -1.47 -30.68 8.88
C ASP A 368 -2.92 -30.19 9.16
N GLY A 369 -3.41 -29.28 8.32
CA GLY A 369 -4.74 -28.68 8.45
C GLY A 369 -4.88 -27.71 9.63
N LYS A 370 -3.76 -27.33 10.28
CA LYS A 370 -3.71 -26.27 11.29
C LYS A 370 -3.08 -25.01 10.70
N LEU A 371 -3.72 -23.89 10.99
CA LEU A 371 -3.20 -22.57 10.62
C LEU A 371 -2.12 -22.14 11.61
N ILE A 372 -0.89 -22.00 11.11
CA ILE A 372 0.24 -21.41 11.85
C ILE A 372 0.33 -19.94 11.46
N SER A 373 0.22 -19.05 12.45
CA SER A 373 0.32 -17.61 12.21
C SER A 373 1.74 -17.21 11.84
N GLY A 374 1.85 -16.35 10.82
CA GLY A 374 3.12 -15.74 10.43
C GLY A 374 3.60 -14.70 11.43
N ARG A 375 4.92 -14.47 11.49
CA ARG A 375 5.55 -13.46 12.36
C ARG A 375 5.00 -12.06 12.17
N TRP A 376 4.51 -11.72 10.97
CA TRP A 376 3.90 -10.41 10.75
C TRP A 376 2.72 -10.15 11.68
N ARG A 377 1.98 -11.19 12.12
CA ARG A 377 0.84 -11.04 13.04
C ARG A 377 1.23 -10.55 14.43
N THR A 378 2.45 -10.84 14.87
CA THR A 378 2.99 -10.35 16.15
C THR A 378 3.79 -9.05 16.00
N GLU A 379 4.37 -8.80 14.82
CA GLU A 379 5.14 -7.58 14.54
C GLU A 379 4.25 -6.39 14.18
N ALA A 380 3.12 -6.63 13.50
CA ALA A 380 2.17 -5.59 13.12
C ALA A 380 1.36 -5.14 14.35
N PRO A 381 1.28 -3.82 14.63
CA PRO A 381 0.48 -3.33 15.73
C PRO A 381 -1.02 -3.48 15.44
N VAL A 382 -1.79 -3.76 16.49
CA VAL A 382 -3.25 -3.90 16.43
C VAL A 382 -3.92 -2.63 15.89
N ASP A 383 -3.42 -1.46 16.29
CA ASP A 383 -3.91 -0.13 15.89
C ASP A 383 -2.90 0.61 14.99
N GLY A 384 -2.32 -0.11 14.03
CA GLY A 384 -1.45 0.48 13.00
C GLY A 384 -2.18 1.44 12.05
N ALA A 385 -1.42 2.16 11.23
CA ALA A 385 -1.99 3.01 10.20
C ALA A 385 -2.76 2.21 9.14
N LEU A 386 -2.30 1.00 8.81
CA LEU A 386 -2.96 0.15 7.83
C LEU A 386 -4.07 -0.68 8.47
N THR A 387 -5.33 -0.37 8.17
CA THR A 387 -6.49 -1.08 8.72
C THR A 387 -7.38 -1.62 7.62
N ASN A 388 -8.12 -2.71 7.88
CA ASN A 388 -9.01 -3.30 6.89
C ASN A 388 -10.08 -2.30 6.44
N LEU A 389 -10.32 -2.27 5.14
CA LEU A 389 -11.55 -1.72 4.57
C LEU A 389 -12.72 -2.55 5.13
N ARG A 390 -13.76 -1.93 5.70
CA ARG A 390 -14.91 -2.70 6.27
C ARG A 390 -16.27 -2.21 5.80
N LEU A 391 -16.37 -1.52 4.66
CA LEU A 391 -17.65 -1.19 4.03
C LEU A 391 -17.76 -1.86 2.66
N ARG A 392 -18.99 -2.04 2.19
CA ARG A 392 -19.28 -2.85 0.99
C ARG A 392 -18.77 -2.14 -0.28
N LEU A 393 -17.97 -2.85 -1.08
CA LEU A 393 -17.37 -2.43 -2.33
C LEU A 393 -18.30 -2.58 -3.57
N GLY A 394 -19.61 -2.76 -3.42
CA GLY A 394 -20.52 -2.84 -4.58
C GLY A 394 -21.99 -3.15 -4.28
N ALA A 395 -22.81 -3.11 -5.33
CA ALA A 395 -24.25 -3.39 -5.29
C ALA A 395 -24.56 -4.87 -4.96
N ARG A 396 -25.73 -5.14 -4.36
CA ARG A 396 -26.17 -6.50 -3.98
C ARG A 396 -26.51 -7.39 -5.19
N ASN A 397 -26.85 -6.80 -6.32
CA ASN A 397 -27.35 -7.55 -7.47
C ASN A 397 -26.16 -8.15 -8.23
N SER A 398 -25.99 -9.46 -8.06
CA SER A 398 -25.02 -10.23 -8.82
C SER A 398 -25.70 -10.70 -10.11
N GLY A 399 -25.01 -10.64 -11.24
CA GLY A 399 -25.53 -11.20 -12.48
C GLY A 399 -25.75 -12.71 -12.34
N GLU A 400 -26.76 -13.23 -13.02
CA GLU A 400 -27.11 -14.66 -13.00
C GLU A 400 -25.91 -15.55 -13.34
N THR A 401 -25.12 -15.16 -14.34
CA THR A 401 -23.87 -15.85 -14.72
C THR A 401 -22.86 -15.94 -13.58
N ALA A 402 -22.71 -14.88 -12.78
CA ALA A 402 -21.75 -14.87 -11.67
C ALA A 402 -22.22 -15.74 -10.51
N LEU A 403 -23.53 -15.80 -10.27
CA LEU A 403 -24.13 -16.73 -9.30
C LEU A 403 -23.96 -18.19 -9.75
N ALA A 404 -24.28 -18.48 -11.01
CA ALA A 404 -24.12 -19.81 -11.60
C ALA A 404 -22.66 -20.28 -11.53
N MET A 405 -21.70 -19.42 -11.89
CA MET A 405 -20.27 -19.73 -11.78
C MET A 405 -19.84 -20.01 -10.33
N ARG A 406 -20.32 -19.23 -9.36
CA ARG A 406 -20.00 -19.48 -7.95
C ARG A 406 -20.58 -20.80 -7.45
N THR A 407 -21.82 -21.10 -7.81
CA THR A 407 -22.47 -22.40 -7.50
C THR A 407 -21.73 -23.56 -8.15
N TYR A 408 -21.32 -23.42 -9.41
CA TYR A 408 -20.52 -24.42 -10.10
C TYR A 408 -19.17 -24.67 -9.43
N LEU A 409 -18.45 -23.61 -9.04
CA LEU A 409 -17.19 -23.74 -8.31
C LEU A 409 -17.39 -24.42 -6.95
N LYS A 410 -18.51 -24.12 -6.26
CA LYS A 410 -18.90 -24.80 -5.02
C LYS A 410 -19.10 -26.29 -5.26
N GLU A 411 -19.90 -26.68 -6.25
CA GLU A 411 -20.12 -28.08 -6.61
C GLU A 411 -18.81 -28.78 -7.00
N TYR A 412 -17.97 -28.12 -7.80
CA TYR A 412 -16.67 -28.62 -8.20
C TYR A 412 -15.76 -28.90 -6.99
N PHE A 413 -15.64 -27.96 -6.04
CA PHE A 413 -14.81 -28.18 -4.85
C PHE A 413 -15.34 -29.28 -3.94
N ASN A 414 -16.65 -29.50 -3.92
CA ASN A 414 -17.28 -30.57 -3.16
C ASN A 414 -17.33 -31.92 -3.90
N GLY A 415 -17.05 -31.92 -5.22
CA GLY A 415 -17.04 -33.10 -6.08
C GLY A 415 -15.64 -33.38 -6.63
N SER A 416 -15.48 -33.35 -7.95
CA SER A 416 -14.25 -33.77 -8.62
C SER A 416 -13.00 -32.95 -8.24
N GLY A 417 -13.18 -31.66 -7.94
CA GLY A 417 -12.13 -30.75 -7.47
C GLY A 417 -11.68 -30.97 -6.02
N ALA A 418 -12.35 -31.83 -5.26
CA ALA A 418 -11.91 -32.24 -3.93
C ALA A 418 -10.54 -32.95 -3.98
N SER A 419 -10.23 -33.65 -5.08
CA SER A 419 -8.94 -34.30 -5.33
C SER A 419 -7.74 -33.33 -5.25
N LEU A 420 -7.95 -32.04 -5.52
CA LEU A 420 -6.90 -31.01 -5.43
C LEU A 420 -6.62 -30.56 -3.98
N ALA A 421 -7.52 -30.84 -3.03
CA ALA A 421 -7.27 -30.65 -1.60
C ALA A 421 -8.06 -31.67 -0.76
N PRO A 422 -7.64 -32.96 -0.75
CA PRO A 422 -8.39 -34.03 -0.08
C PRO A 422 -8.60 -33.80 1.42
N TRP A 423 -7.70 -33.02 2.05
CA TRP A 423 -7.77 -32.68 3.47
C TRP A 423 -8.87 -31.69 3.85
N GLN A 424 -9.56 -31.07 2.88
CA GLN A 424 -10.56 -30.02 3.15
C GLN A 424 -11.70 -30.48 4.06
N TRP A 425 -12.12 -31.75 3.96
CA TRP A 425 -13.20 -32.34 4.76
C TRP A 425 -12.84 -32.38 6.25
N ASN A 426 -11.56 -32.64 6.56
CA ASN A 426 -11.08 -32.73 7.93
C ASN A 426 -11.05 -31.36 8.63
N VAL A 427 -10.92 -30.26 7.88
CA VAL A 427 -10.84 -28.91 8.44
C VAL A 427 -12.20 -28.43 8.94
N ILE A 428 -13.26 -28.77 8.21
CA ILE A 428 -14.63 -28.34 8.58
C ILE A 428 -15.18 -29.17 9.73
N ASN A 429 -14.88 -30.47 9.75
CA ASN A 429 -15.26 -31.35 10.85
C ASN A 429 -14.60 -30.97 12.19
N LYS A 430 -13.47 -30.26 12.17
CA LYS A 430 -12.78 -29.75 13.37
C LYS A 430 -13.25 -28.36 13.83
N THR A 431 -14.08 -27.67 13.04
CA THR A 431 -14.58 -26.31 13.34
C THR A 431 -16.06 -26.26 13.73
N ASN A 432 -16.75 -27.41 13.70
CA ASN A 432 -17.99 -27.65 14.45
C ASN A 432 -17.64 -28.10 15.86
#